data_AF-A0A6N4X3T3-F1
#
_entry.id   AF-A0A6N4X3T3-F1
#
_cell.length_a   1.000
_cell.length_b   1.000
_cell.length_c   1.000
_cell.angle_alpha   90.00
_cell.angle_beta   90.00
_cell.angle_gamma   90.00
#
_symmetry.space_group_name_H-M   'P 1'
#
loop_
_entity.id
_entity.type
_entity.pdbx_description
1 polymer ?
#
loop_
_entity_poly.entity_id
_entity_poly.type
_entity_poly.pdbx_seq_one_letter_code
_entity_poly.pdbx_strand_id
1 'polypeptide(L)'
;MKMTPTLLSLSAVSLCAALSSHAAVTLISDDFTSGSVSSGGTVFSEVDTGWVQSTGTWAISGGSLTNTSTDTTAGDRAVAYMIDLSGLGLTASDTKLDISFDFTAQDSDALYFNLFGYNTTAIAASAGSSLINSGATNGNAWTSGAGVDMNNPASDRWAITNLVTGAAQGPDAPNVGEAAQAFSFGGTTGGSVSESFDLSTIVSGGATNLAGYDYLVLTITRTVPTGLTSASVTIDNFNMTAIPEPGTYALLAGLAGLSAVMVRRRR
;
A
#
# COMPACT_ATOMS: atom_id res chain seq x y z
N MET A 1 0.90 -51.55 -26.21
CA MET A 1 0.93 -51.65 -24.73
C MET A 1 -0.29 -50.94 -24.16
N LYS A 2 -1.17 -51.65 -23.45
CA LYS A 2 -2.31 -51.04 -22.74
C LYS A 2 -1.77 -50.38 -21.47
N MET A 3 -1.81 -49.05 -21.39
CA MET A 3 -1.50 -48.35 -20.15
C MET A 3 -2.59 -48.65 -19.11
N THR A 4 -2.18 -49.02 -17.90
CA THR A 4 -3.06 -49.22 -16.76
C THR A 4 -3.64 -47.88 -16.28
N PRO A 5 -4.92 -47.84 -15.88
CA PRO A 5 -5.63 -46.61 -15.50
C PRO A 5 -4.99 -45.82 -14.33
N THR A 6 -4.09 -46.44 -13.57
CA THR A 6 -3.35 -45.86 -12.45
C THR A 6 -2.28 -44.82 -12.84
N LEU A 7 -1.77 -44.85 -14.07
CA LEU A 7 -0.79 -43.86 -14.55
C LEU A 7 -1.46 -42.53 -14.99
N LEU A 8 -2.73 -42.58 -15.38
CA LEU A 8 -3.52 -41.39 -15.73
C LEU A 8 -3.94 -40.61 -14.48
N SER A 9 -4.24 -41.31 -13.37
CA SER A 9 -4.60 -40.68 -12.10
C SER A 9 -3.42 -39.98 -11.42
N LEU A 10 -2.20 -40.51 -11.54
CA LEU A 10 -1.01 -39.93 -10.90
C LEU A 10 -0.58 -38.60 -11.54
N SER A 11 -0.77 -38.46 -12.85
CA SER A 11 -0.44 -37.25 -13.61
C SER A 11 -1.50 -36.16 -13.49
N ALA A 12 -2.77 -36.53 -13.30
CA ALA A 12 -3.84 -35.56 -13.00
C ALA A 12 -3.74 -35.00 -11.57
N VAL A 13 -3.37 -35.83 -10.57
CA VAL A 13 -3.22 -35.38 -9.17
C VAL A 13 -2.01 -34.46 -8.99
N SER A 14 -0.90 -34.69 -9.72
CA SER A 14 0.27 -33.81 -9.69
C SER A 14 0.05 -32.48 -10.42
N LEU A 15 -0.85 -32.42 -11.41
CA LEU A 15 -1.27 -31.18 -12.06
C LEU A 15 -2.20 -30.34 -11.17
N CYS A 16 -3.06 -30.98 -10.38
CA CYS A 16 -3.92 -30.27 -9.41
C CYS A 16 -3.16 -29.81 -8.15
N ALA A 17 -2.07 -30.48 -7.76
CA ALA A 17 -1.27 -30.09 -6.59
C ALA A 17 -0.33 -28.89 -6.85
N ALA A 18 -0.10 -28.50 -8.12
CA ALA A 18 0.81 -27.41 -8.49
C ALA A 18 0.10 -26.07 -8.78
N LEU A 19 -1.22 -25.99 -8.55
CA LEU A 19 -2.04 -24.82 -8.88
C LEU A 19 -2.64 -24.14 -7.64
N SER A 20 -1.95 -24.17 -6.49
CA SER A 20 -2.29 -23.24 -5.41
C SER A 20 -1.89 -21.82 -5.85
N SER A 21 -2.74 -21.17 -6.65
CA SER A 21 -2.71 -19.72 -6.82
C SER A 21 -3.03 -19.14 -5.44
N HIS A 22 -2.04 -18.51 -4.82
CA HIS A 22 -2.32 -17.68 -3.64
C HIS A 22 -3.32 -16.60 -4.11
N ALA A 23 -4.41 -16.43 -3.38
CA ALA A 23 -5.42 -15.44 -3.74
C ALA A 23 -4.89 -14.04 -3.36
N ALA A 24 -5.36 -13.01 -4.06
CA ALA A 24 -5.07 -11.65 -3.63
C ALA A 24 -5.62 -11.42 -2.21
N VAL A 25 -4.81 -10.79 -1.35
CA VAL A 25 -5.20 -10.45 0.01
C VAL A 25 -5.69 -9.01 0.02
N THR A 26 -6.93 -8.80 0.43
CA THR A 26 -7.47 -7.45 0.61
C THR A 26 -6.89 -6.83 1.88
N LEU A 27 -6.24 -5.67 1.72
CA LEU A 27 -5.65 -4.90 2.81
C LEU A 27 -6.57 -3.75 3.25
N ILE A 28 -7.16 -3.04 2.28
CA ILE A 28 -8.20 -2.03 2.51
C ILE A 28 -9.31 -2.25 1.48
N SER A 29 -10.55 -2.20 1.94
CA SER A 29 -11.73 -2.07 1.09
C SER A 29 -12.71 -1.15 1.81
N ASP A 30 -12.84 0.07 1.31
CA ASP A 30 -13.63 1.12 1.94
C ASP A 30 -14.41 1.89 0.88
N ASP A 31 -15.73 1.77 0.93
CA ASP A 31 -16.67 2.53 0.09
C ASP A 31 -17.16 3.80 0.80
N PHE A 32 -16.69 4.05 2.03
CA PHE A 32 -17.01 5.20 2.86
C PHE A 32 -18.52 5.40 3.12
N THR A 33 -19.33 4.35 2.93
CA THR A 33 -20.77 4.38 3.24
C THR A 33 -21.04 4.46 4.75
N SER A 34 -20.05 4.09 5.56
CA SER A 34 -20.07 4.18 7.01
C SER A 34 -18.66 4.45 7.55
N GLY A 35 -18.55 4.78 8.84
CA GLY A 35 -17.28 5.07 9.51
C GLY A 35 -17.10 6.53 9.86
N SER A 36 -15.91 6.85 10.38
CA SER A 36 -15.51 8.20 10.77
C SER A 36 -13.99 8.31 10.73
N VAL A 37 -13.46 9.51 10.54
CA VAL A 37 -12.03 9.78 10.72
C VAL A 37 -11.76 10.03 12.21
N SER A 38 -10.94 9.18 12.83
CA SER A 38 -10.51 9.36 14.22
C SER A 38 -9.54 10.53 14.35
N SER A 39 -9.49 11.16 15.54
CA SER A 39 -8.54 12.24 15.86
C SER A 39 -7.39 11.76 16.76
N GLY A 40 -7.02 10.48 16.67
CA GLY A 40 -5.95 9.86 17.48
C GLY A 40 -4.53 10.19 17.03
N GLY A 41 -4.38 10.74 15.82
CA GLY A 41 -3.09 10.87 15.15
C GLY A 41 -2.61 9.56 14.52
N THR A 42 -1.47 9.64 13.86
CA THR A 42 -0.80 8.53 13.15
C THR A 42 0.12 7.73 14.08
N VAL A 43 -0.44 7.27 15.19
CA VAL A 43 0.25 6.52 16.24
C VAL A 43 -0.01 5.02 16.13
N PHE A 44 0.95 4.21 16.57
CA PHE A 44 0.82 2.75 16.51
C PHE A 44 -0.35 2.19 17.34
N SER A 45 -0.91 2.94 18.28
CA SER A 45 -2.13 2.53 18.99
C SER A 45 -3.41 2.58 18.14
N GLU A 46 -3.36 3.21 16.96
CA GLU A 46 -4.50 3.37 16.05
C GLU A 46 -4.38 2.46 14.81
N VAL A 47 -3.54 1.41 14.89
CA VAL A 47 -3.46 0.40 13.82
C VAL A 47 -4.79 -0.35 13.73
N ASP A 48 -5.26 -0.59 12.49
CA ASP A 48 -6.52 -1.25 12.16
C ASP A 48 -7.79 -0.58 12.72
N THR A 49 -7.71 0.67 13.18
CA THR A 49 -8.89 1.40 13.69
C THR A 49 -9.62 2.21 12.61
N GLY A 50 -9.18 2.10 11.35
CA GLY A 50 -9.70 2.86 10.21
C GLY A 50 -8.89 4.12 9.90
N TRP A 51 -9.55 5.12 9.32
CA TRP A 51 -8.91 6.38 8.95
C TRP A 51 -8.67 7.27 10.16
N VAL A 52 -7.46 7.80 10.28
CA VAL A 52 -7.03 8.62 11.41
C VAL A 52 -6.33 9.90 10.95
N GLN A 53 -6.50 10.96 11.72
CA GLN A 53 -5.77 12.22 11.56
C GLN A 53 -5.40 12.78 12.93
N SER A 54 -4.48 13.73 12.97
CA SER A 54 -4.17 14.47 14.21
C SER A 54 -4.99 15.75 14.30
N THR A 55 -4.81 16.65 13.35
CA THR A 55 -5.37 18.01 13.40
C THR A 55 -5.81 18.52 12.02
N GLY A 56 -6.12 17.59 11.11
CA GLY A 56 -6.64 17.88 9.77
C GLY A 56 -8.14 18.08 9.74
N THR A 57 -8.68 18.27 8.53
CA THR A 57 -10.10 18.49 8.26
C THR A 57 -10.73 17.38 7.43
N TRP A 58 -10.11 16.20 7.38
CA TRP A 58 -10.66 15.06 6.67
C TRP A 58 -11.85 14.48 7.43
N ALA A 59 -12.88 14.06 6.70
CA ALA A 59 -14.09 13.48 7.27
C ALA A 59 -14.71 12.46 6.31
N ILE A 60 -15.35 11.42 6.85
CA ILE A 60 -16.19 10.52 6.05
C ILE A 60 -17.61 11.08 6.04
N SER A 61 -18.13 11.39 4.86
CA SER A 61 -19.46 11.95 4.69
C SER A 61 -20.00 11.69 3.29
N GLY A 62 -21.26 11.29 3.19
CA GLY A 62 -21.95 11.14 1.90
C GLY A 62 -21.43 10.01 1.01
N GLY A 63 -20.80 8.97 1.58
CA GLY A 63 -20.21 7.87 0.81
C GLY A 63 -18.79 8.17 0.30
N SER A 64 -18.09 9.14 0.89
CA SER A 64 -16.72 9.48 0.50
C SER A 64 -15.88 9.92 1.70
N LEU A 65 -14.57 9.73 1.60
CA LEU A 65 -13.59 10.48 2.38
C LEU A 65 -13.45 11.87 1.76
N THR A 66 -13.68 12.90 2.57
CA THR A 66 -13.84 14.28 2.11
C THR A 66 -12.90 15.22 2.82
N ASN A 67 -12.46 16.25 2.10
CA ASN A 67 -11.79 17.41 2.67
C ASN A 67 -12.33 18.67 1.97
N THR A 68 -13.11 19.46 2.71
CA THR A 68 -13.77 20.66 2.19
C THR A 68 -13.07 21.95 2.61
N SER A 69 -11.95 21.84 3.32
CA SER A 69 -11.24 23.01 3.84
C SER A 69 -10.61 23.81 2.71
N THR A 70 -10.68 25.13 2.83
CA THR A 70 -9.95 26.10 2.02
C THR A 70 -8.74 26.68 2.77
N ASP A 71 -8.51 26.25 4.01
CA ASP A 71 -7.37 26.66 4.83
C ASP A 71 -6.12 25.85 4.45
N THR A 72 -5.05 26.54 4.07
CA THR A 72 -3.77 25.92 3.62
C THR A 72 -2.95 25.30 4.74
N THR A 73 -3.39 25.40 5.99
CA THR A 73 -2.75 24.76 7.15
C THR A 73 -3.55 23.55 7.57
N ALA A 74 -4.85 23.71 7.81
CA ALA A 74 -5.70 22.64 8.30
C ALA A 74 -6.14 21.67 7.18
N GLY A 75 -6.38 22.21 5.96
CA GLY A 75 -6.80 21.42 4.80
C GLY A 75 -5.70 20.62 4.14
N ASP A 76 -4.44 21.06 4.28
CA ASP A 76 -3.26 20.37 3.75
C ASP A 76 -2.87 19.10 4.54
N ARG A 77 -3.30 19.04 5.80
CA ARG A 77 -2.88 18.00 6.74
C ARG A 77 -3.30 16.62 6.30
N ALA A 78 -2.53 15.64 6.77
CA ALA A 78 -2.71 14.25 6.41
C ALA A 78 -3.92 13.59 7.06
N VAL A 79 -4.49 12.63 6.34
CA VAL A 79 -5.26 11.51 6.90
C VAL A 79 -4.55 10.22 6.52
N ALA A 80 -4.58 9.23 7.40
CA ALA A 80 -3.84 7.99 7.22
C ALA A 80 -4.68 6.77 7.56
N TYR A 81 -4.26 5.62 7.04
CA TYR A 81 -4.75 4.30 7.41
C TYR A 81 -3.54 3.42 7.69
N MET A 82 -3.48 2.83 8.88
CA MET A 82 -2.41 1.93 9.30
C MET A 82 -2.95 0.50 9.38
N ILE A 83 -2.23 -0.45 8.81
CA ILE A 83 -2.65 -1.85 8.67
C ILE A 83 -1.64 -2.75 9.38
N ASP A 84 -2.10 -3.64 10.25
CA ASP A 84 -1.30 -4.77 10.74
C ASP A 84 -1.28 -5.88 9.68
N LEU A 85 -0.10 -6.21 9.18
CA LEU A 85 0.08 -7.27 8.19
C LEU A 85 0.14 -8.66 8.83
N SER A 86 0.26 -8.74 10.15
CA SER A 86 0.33 -10.00 10.86
C SER A 86 -0.99 -10.78 10.74
N GLY A 87 -0.87 -12.07 10.48
CA GLY A 87 -2.05 -12.95 10.37
C GLY A 87 -2.86 -12.83 9.07
N LEU A 88 -2.50 -11.93 8.15
CA LEU A 88 -3.16 -11.81 6.83
C LEU A 88 -2.81 -12.94 5.86
N GLY A 89 -1.92 -13.84 6.24
CA GLY A 89 -1.50 -14.98 5.43
C GLY A 89 -0.55 -14.61 4.28
N LEU A 90 0.03 -13.40 4.33
CA LEU A 90 1.04 -12.95 3.37
C LEU A 90 2.26 -13.87 3.36
N THR A 91 2.86 -13.98 2.19
CA THR A 91 3.96 -14.88 1.86
C THR A 91 5.05 -14.13 1.10
N ALA A 92 6.18 -14.81 0.86
CA ALA A 92 7.24 -14.28 0.01
C ALA A 92 6.80 -14.07 -1.46
N SER A 93 5.64 -14.59 -1.87
CA SER A 93 5.11 -14.39 -3.23
C SER A 93 4.31 -13.10 -3.40
N ASP A 94 3.94 -12.41 -2.32
CA ASP A 94 3.18 -11.16 -2.33
C ASP A 94 4.10 -9.97 -2.64
N THR A 95 4.58 -9.91 -3.88
CA THR A 95 5.52 -8.90 -4.39
C THR A 95 4.83 -7.75 -5.10
N LYS A 96 3.50 -7.76 -5.21
CA LYS A 96 2.74 -6.66 -5.81
C LYS A 96 1.69 -6.11 -4.87
N LEU A 97 1.52 -4.79 -4.95
CA LEU A 97 0.45 -4.08 -4.26
C LEU A 97 -0.33 -3.28 -5.28
N ASP A 98 -1.63 -3.52 -5.36
CA ASP A 98 -2.53 -2.77 -6.23
C ASP A 98 -3.37 -1.81 -5.40
N ILE A 99 -3.56 -0.60 -5.92
CA ILE A 99 -4.40 0.45 -5.33
C ILE A 99 -5.37 0.95 -6.39
N SER A 100 -6.64 1.10 -6.02
CA SER A 100 -7.65 1.74 -6.85
C SER A 100 -8.62 2.57 -6.02
N PHE A 101 -9.08 3.68 -6.57
CA PHE A 101 -10.12 4.54 -5.99
C PHE A 101 -10.63 5.52 -7.04
N ASP A 102 -11.79 6.12 -6.78
CA ASP A 102 -12.26 7.28 -7.53
C ASP A 102 -12.05 8.55 -6.71
N PHE A 103 -11.83 9.68 -7.38
CA PHE A 103 -11.62 10.95 -6.71
C PHE A 103 -12.26 12.13 -7.46
N THR A 104 -12.53 13.19 -6.70
CA THR A 104 -12.77 14.53 -7.22
C THR A 104 -11.79 15.51 -6.58
N ALA A 105 -11.24 16.41 -7.38
CA ALA A 105 -10.36 17.49 -6.95
C ALA A 105 -10.66 18.73 -7.80
N GLN A 106 -10.19 19.91 -7.41
CA GLN A 106 -10.28 21.10 -8.27
C GLN A 106 -9.02 21.22 -9.14
N ASP A 107 -9.10 21.96 -10.26
CA ASP A 107 -8.01 22.07 -11.24
C ASP A 107 -6.71 22.70 -10.69
N SER A 108 -6.74 23.34 -9.53
CA SER A 108 -5.55 23.85 -8.85
C SER A 108 -5.11 22.98 -7.66
N ASP A 109 -5.96 22.04 -7.25
CA ASP A 109 -5.77 21.19 -6.08
C ASP A 109 -4.95 19.95 -6.42
N ALA A 110 -4.16 19.49 -5.46
CA ALA A 110 -3.33 18.30 -5.62
C ALA A 110 -3.41 17.41 -4.39
N LEU A 111 -3.64 16.13 -4.63
CA LEU A 111 -3.62 15.03 -3.67
C LEU A 111 -2.32 14.27 -3.81
N TYR A 112 -1.77 13.86 -2.68
CA TYR A 112 -0.53 13.12 -2.61
C TYR A 112 -0.74 11.90 -1.73
N PHE A 113 -0.45 10.75 -2.30
CA PHE A 113 -0.57 9.44 -1.69
C PHE A 113 0.83 8.96 -1.38
N ASN A 114 1.11 8.89 -0.09
CA ASN A 114 2.34 8.34 0.43
C ASN A 114 2.04 6.95 0.98
N LEU A 115 2.90 5.99 0.67
CA LEU A 115 2.73 4.61 1.09
C LEU A 115 4.04 4.10 1.68
N PHE A 116 3.97 3.63 2.91
CA PHE A 116 5.12 3.16 3.65
C PHE A 116 4.93 1.73 4.14
N GLY A 117 5.98 0.92 4.03
CA GLY A 117 6.11 -0.34 4.77
C GLY A 117 7.00 -0.14 5.99
N TYR A 118 6.62 -0.74 7.12
CA TYR A 118 7.37 -0.69 8.37
C TYR A 118 7.79 -2.08 8.85
N ASN A 119 9.04 -2.21 9.31
CA ASN A 119 9.59 -3.44 9.90
C ASN A 119 9.99 -3.19 11.37
N THR A 120 9.25 -3.80 12.28
CA THR A 120 9.41 -3.70 13.74
C THR A 120 10.65 -4.42 14.26
N THR A 121 11.20 -5.37 13.50
CA THR A 121 12.42 -6.08 13.89
C THR A 121 13.64 -5.16 13.84
N ALA A 122 13.63 -4.19 12.92
CA ALA A 122 14.68 -3.17 12.84
C ALA A 122 14.53 -2.12 13.96
N ILE A 123 13.31 -1.64 14.20
CA ILE A 123 12.96 -0.69 15.25
C ILE A 123 11.60 -1.05 15.84
N ALA A 124 11.55 -1.36 17.13
CA ALA A 124 10.31 -1.77 17.78
C ALA A 124 9.26 -0.64 17.78
N ALA A 125 8.04 -0.96 17.33
CA ALA A 125 6.91 -0.06 17.49
C ALA A 125 6.55 0.10 18.97
N SER A 126 6.13 1.30 19.36
CA SER A 126 5.55 1.54 20.68
C SER A 126 4.23 2.28 20.54
N ALA A 127 3.22 1.92 21.34
CA ALA A 127 1.85 2.39 21.18
C ALA A 127 1.70 3.92 21.13
N GLY A 128 2.52 4.66 21.89
CA GLY A 128 2.49 6.13 21.91
C GLY A 128 3.38 6.80 20.87
N SER A 129 4.07 6.03 20.03
CA SER A 129 4.90 6.57 18.97
C SER A 129 4.11 6.79 17.70
N SER A 130 4.38 7.92 17.04
CA SER A 130 3.94 8.13 15.67
C SER A 130 4.78 7.31 14.70
N LEU A 131 4.20 6.93 13.57
CA LEU A 131 4.98 6.51 12.40
C LEU A 131 5.17 7.66 11.42
N ILE A 132 4.12 8.45 11.23
CA ILE A 132 4.05 9.58 10.30
C ILE A 132 3.71 10.84 11.08
N ASN A 133 4.22 11.98 10.63
CA ASN A 133 3.85 13.31 11.06
C ASN A 133 2.56 13.70 10.34
N SER A 134 1.40 13.44 10.97
CA SER A 134 0.11 13.84 10.42
C SER A 134 -0.16 15.35 10.45
N GLY A 135 0.77 16.14 11.01
CA GLY A 135 0.80 17.59 10.89
C GLY A 135 1.54 18.10 9.65
N ALA A 136 2.14 17.22 8.85
CA ALA A 136 2.79 17.60 7.60
C ALA A 136 1.79 18.22 6.61
N THR A 137 2.28 19.13 5.77
CA THR A 137 1.48 19.93 4.83
C THR A 137 2.14 19.95 3.45
N ASN A 138 1.49 20.55 2.45
CA ASN A 138 1.99 20.69 1.08
C ASN A 138 2.32 19.33 0.42
N GLY A 139 1.46 18.32 0.63
CA GLY A 139 1.65 16.99 0.06
C GLY A 139 2.68 16.09 0.76
N ASN A 140 3.31 16.57 1.82
CA ASN A 140 4.29 15.80 2.59
C ASN A 140 3.62 14.91 3.63
N ALA A 141 4.22 13.75 3.91
CA ALA A 141 3.83 12.82 4.97
C ALA A 141 5.08 12.36 5.71
N TRP A 142 5.71 13.27 6.45
CA TRP A 142 7.04 13.00 6.99
C TRP A 142 7.05 11.83 7.97
N THR A 143 7.95 10.85 7.83
CA THR A 143 8.11 9.80 8.84
C THR A 143 8.60 10.41 10.14
N SER A 144 7.94 10.09 11.26
CA SER A 144 8.31 10.66 12.56
C SER A 144 7.87 9.73 13.68
N GLY A 145 8.78 9.37 14.58
CA GLY A 145 8.48 8.63 15.82
C GLY A 145 8.98 7.19 15.83
N ALA A 146 8.72 6.46 16.91
CA ALA A 146 9.20 5.10 17.21
C ALA A 146 10.72 4.91 17.25
N GLY A 147 11.49 6.00 17.28
CA GLY A 147 12.95 5.93 17.18
C GLY A 147 13.47 6.02 15.74
N VAL A 148 12.56 6.26 14.78
CA VAL A 148 12.88 6.72 13.44
C VAL A 148 13.18 8.21 13.51
N ASP A 149 14.41 8.59 13.19
CA ASP A 149 14.80 9.98 13.06
C ASP A 149 14.94 10.33 11.57
N MET A 150 13.96 11.08 11.06
CA MET A 150 13.95 11.59 9.69
C MET A 150 15.27 12.29 9.27
N ASN A 151 16.03 12.82 10.24
CA ASN A 151 17.29 13.53 10.01
C ASN A 151 18.53 12.65 10.21
N ASN A 152 18.37 11.41 10.68
CA ASN A 152 19.47 10.50 10.97
C ASN A 152 19.17 9.06 10.47
N PRO A 153 19.12 8.84 9.15
CA PRO A 153 18.69 7.56 8.59
C PRO A 153 19.68 6.40 8.85
N ALA A 154 20.87 6.69 9.39
CA ALA A 154 21.80 5.67 9.83
C ALA A 154 21.32 4.92 11.09
N SER A 155 20.49 5.53 11.95
CA SER A 155 19.87 4.86 13.10
C SER A 155 18.67 4.01 12.71
N ASP A 156 18.09 4.25 11.54
CA ASP A 156 16.75 3.76 11.22
C ASP A 156 16.76 2.37 10.57
N ARG A 157 17.96 1.81 10.29
CA ARG A 157 18.20 0.40 9.91
C ARG A 157 17.27 -0.15 8.82
N TRP A 158 16.81 0.68 7.87
CA TRP A 158 15.85 0.27 6.82
C TRP A 158 14.48 -0.17 7.37
N ALA A 159 14.10 0.32 8.55
CA ALA A 159 12.82 0.03 9.18
C ALA A 159 11.63 0.57 8.38
N ILE A 160 11.84 1.59 7.55
CA ILE A 160 10.81 2.18 6.69
C ILE A 160 11.20 2.09 5.23
N THR A 161 10.25 1.68 4.39
CA THR A 161 10.34 1.77 2.94
C THR A 161 9.22 2.62 2.37
N ASN A 162 9.54 3.64 1.58
CA ASN A 162 8.56 4.31 0.73
C ASN A 162 8.30 3.41 -0.49
N LEU A 163 7.11 2.82 -0.55
CA LEU A 163 6.75 1.84 -1.56
C LEU A 163 6.43 2.47 -2.92
N VAL A 164 6.15 3.78 -2.98
CA VAL A 164 5.98 4.51 -4.24
C VAL A 164 7.32 4.63 -4.98
N THR A 165 8.39 4.94 -4.24
CA THR A 165 9.74 5.07 -4.81
C THR A 165 10.56 3.78 -4.80
N GLY A 166 10.10 2.77 -4.05
CA GLY A 166 10.85 1.53 -3.80
C GLY A 166 12.10 1.73 -2.95
N ALA A 167 12.19 2.86 -2.24
CA ALA A 167 13.39 3.26 -1.52
C ALA A 167 13.19 3.21 0.00
N ALA A 168 14.04 2.43 0.66
CA ALA A 168 14.10 2.29 2.10
C ALA A 168 14.94 3.39 2.73
N GLN A 169 14.68 3.70 4.00
CA GLN A 169 15.47 4.66 4.77
C GLN A 169 16.85 4.08 5.11
N GLY A 170 17.90 4.71 4.62
CA GLY A 170 19.27 4.31 4.94
C GLY A 170 20.27 5.45 4.83
N PRO A 171 21.57 5.15 4.95
CA PRO A 171 22.59 6.10 5.40
C PRO A 171 22.75 7.35 4.51
N ASP A 172 22.42 7.27 3.21
CA ASP A 172 22.79 8.28 2.23
C ASP A 172 21.62 9.14 1.70
N ALA A 173 20.36 8.82 2.04
CA ALA A 173 19.21 9.67 1.71
C ALA A 173 17.96 9.21 2.51
N PRO A 174 17.46 10.00 3.47
CA PRO A 174 16.25 9.64 4.18
C PRO A 174 15.06 9.83 3.23
N ASN A 175 14.36 8.74 2.89
CA ASN A 175 13.01 8.85 2.33
C ASN A 175 12.10 9.23 3.48
N VAL A 176 11.91 10.54 3.62
CA VAL A 176 11.13 11.10 4.72
C VAL A 176 9.67 11.19 4.35
N GLY A 177 9.24 11.05 3.10
CA GLY A 177 7.83 11.27 2.71
C GLY A 177 7.60 12.67 2.15
N GLU A 178 8.51 13.13 1.31
CA GLU A 178 8.37 14.38 0.56
C GLU A 178 7.30 14.24 -0.53
N ALA A 179 6.59 15.33 -0.82
CA ALA A 179 5.55 15.37 -1.85
C ALA A 179 6.05 14.94 -3.24
N ALA A 180 7.33 15.22 -3.55
CA ALA A 180 7.96 14.81 -4.82
C ALA A 180 8.18 13.29 -4.94
N GLN A 181 8.08 12.56 -3.83
CA GLN A 181 8.22 11.11 -3.74
C GLN A 181 6.87 10.41 -3.54
N ALA A 182 5.80 11.18 -3.40
CA ALA A 182 4.45 10.67 -3.31
C ALA A 182 3.89 10.41 -4.71
N PHE A 183 2.88 9.55 -4.77
CA PHE A 183 2.07 9.43 -5.95
C PHE A 183 1.03 10.55 -5.93
N SER A 184 1.04 11.43 -6.94
CA SER A 184 0.22 12.65 -6.92
C SER A 184 -0.84 12.69 -8.01
N PHE A 185 -2.00 13.23 -7.66
CA PHE A 185 -3.13 13.47 -8.55
C PHE A 185 -3.60 14.90 -8.37
N GLY A 186 -4.05 15.55 -9.43
CA GLY A 186 -4.49 16.94 -9.34
C GLY A 186 -4.60 17.54 -10.72
N GLY A 187 -5.22 18.72 -10.81
CA GLY A 187 -5.38 19.38 -12.11
C GLY A 187 -6.55 18.88 -12.96
N THR A 188 -7.45 18.08 -12.39
CA THR A 188 -8.69 17.64 -13.04
C THR A 188 -9.84 17.66 -12.05
N THR A 189 -11.06 17.85 -12.55
CA THR A 189 -12.30 17.89 -11.73
C THR A 189 -12.66 16.53 -11.10
N GLY A 190 -12.01 15.44 -11.54
CA GLY A 190 -12.13 14.10 -10.97
C GLY A 190 -11.62 12.99 -11.90
N GLY A 191 -11.63 11.75 -11.42
CA GLY A 191 -11.20 10.57 -12.18
C GLY A 191 -11.12 9.29 -11.35
N SER A 192 -10.67 8.22 -11.99
CA SER A 192 -10.41 6.93 -11.37
C SER A 192 -8.91 6.63 -11.41
N VAL A 193 -8.43 5.99 -10.36
CA VAL A 193 -7.04 5.58 -10.19
C VAL A 193 -6.98 4.06 -10.15
N SER A 194 -5.97 3.49 -10.80
CA SER A 194 -5.63 2.07 -10.72
C SER A 194 -4.13 1.92 -10.94
N GLU A 195 -3.39 1.76 -9.85
CA GLU A 195 -1.94 1.60 -9.88
C GLU A 195 -1.50 0.27 -9.28
N SER A 196 -0.33 -0.19 -9.72
CA SER A 196 0.32 -1.41 -9.24
C SER A 196 1.78 -1.10 -8.89
N PHE A 197 2.17 -1.41 -7.67
CA PHE A 197 3.54 -1.25 -7.16
C PHE A 197 4.22 -2.61 -7.12
N ASP A 198 5.32 -2.74 -7.84
CA ASP A 198 6.15 -3.95 -7.85
C ASP A 198 7.25 -3.85 -6.78
N LEU A 199 7.04 -4.51 -5.65
CA LEU A 199 7.94 -4.54 -4.50
C LEU A 199 9.26 -5.26 -4.82
N SER A 200 9.30 -6.11 -5.85
CA SER A 200 10.54 -6.78 -6.27
C SER A 200 11.60 -5.78 -6.76
N THR A 201 11.19 -4.55 -7.09
CA THR A 201 12.06 -3.47 -7.53
C THR A 201 12.74 -2.70 -6.40
N ILE A 202 12.48 -3.04 -5.14
CA ILE A 202 13.11 -2.41 -3.98
C ILE A 202 14.61 -2.74 -3.94
N VAL A 203 15.47 -1.71 -4.08
CA VAL A 203 16.93 -1.88 -4.25
C VAL A 203 17.77 -1.49 -3.04
N SER A 204 17.17 -0.90 -2.00
CA SER A 204 17.90 -0.25 -0.90
C SER A 204 17.77 -1.00 0.43
N GLY A 205 17.66 -2.33 0.43
CA GLY A 205 17.67 -3.11 1.68
C GLY A 205 16.34 -3.18 2.43
N GLY A 206 15.28 -2.55 1.93
CA GLY A 206 13.91 -2.85 2.32
C GLY A 206 13.48 -4.25 1.85
N ALA A 207 12.37 -4.76 2.40
CA ALA A 207 11.82 -6.04 1.98
C ALA A 207 11.20 -5.97 0.58
N THR A 208 11.43 -7.00 -0.23
CA THR A 208 10.95 -7.09 -1.63
C THR A 208 9.57 -7.73 -1.77
N ASN A 209 8.89 -7.97 -0.66
CA ASN A 209 7.55 -8.54 -0.57
C ASN A 209 6.86 -8.06 0.71
N LEU A 210 5.53 -8.13 0.75
CA LEU A 210 4.74 -7.63 1.88
C LEU A 210 4.96 -8.42 3.17
N ALA A 211 5.28 -9.71 3.10
CA ALA A 211 5.56 -10.53 4.28
C ALA A 211 6.84 -10.12 5.04
N GLY A 212 7.68 -9.23 4.46
CA GLY A 212 8.83 -8.66 5.15
C GLY A 212 8.53 -7.36 5.93
N TYR A 213 7.29 -6.89 5.91
CA TYR A 213 6.81 -5.76 6.69
C TYR A 213 5.81 -6.23 7.75
N ASP A 214 5.78 -5.53 8.88
CA ASP A 214 4.81 -5.76 9.95
C ASP A 214 3.60 -4.81 9.82
N TYR A 215 3.84 -3.58 9.35
CA TYR A 215 2.77 -2.61 9.11
C TYR A 215 2.87 -1.98 7.72
N LEU A 216 1.72 -1.66 7.14
CA LEU A 216 1.61 -0.69 6.05
C LEU A 216 0.94 0.57 6.55
N VAL A 217 1.39 1.71 6.04
CA VAL A 217 0.73 2.98 6.28
C VAL A 217 0.52 3.71 4.97
N LEU A 218 -0.75 3.91 4.65
CA LEU A 218 -1.19 4.81 3.61
C LEU A 218 -1.44 6.18 4.22
N THR A 219 -0.92 7.22 3.60
CA THR A 219 -1.16 8.61 3.99
C THR A 219 -1.61 9.41 2.79
N ILE A 220 -2.74 10.09 2.92
CA ILE A 220 -3.30 10.99 1.93
C ILE A 220 -3.12 12.40 2.45
N THR A 221 -2.47 13.23 1.66
CA THR A 221 -2.23 14.65 1.95
C THR A 221 -2.67 15.48 0.76
N ARG A 222 -2.77 16.79 0.98
CA ARG A 222 -3.28 17.73 0.01
C ARG A 222 -2.39 18.97 -0.03
N THR A 223 -2.39 19.66 -1.16
CA THR A 223 -1.90 21.04 -1.26
C THR A 223 -3.07 21.93 -1.61
N VAL A 224 -3.61 22.65 -0.62
CA VAL A 224 -4.72 23.57 -0.81
C VAL A 224 -4.22 24.83 -1.52
N PRO A 225 -4.80 25.19 -2.68
CA PRO A 225 -4.43 26.40 -3.39
C PRO A 225 -4.77 27.67 -2.62
N THR A 226 -3.88 28.66 -2.66
CA THR A 226 -4.16 29.99 -2.11
C THR A 226 -5.34 30.65 -2.84
N GLY A 227 -6.32 31.15 -2.10
CA GLY A 227 -7.47 31.86 -2.67
C GLY A 227 -8.62 30.96 -3.13
N LEU A 228 -8.59 29.67 -2.78
CA LEU A 228 -9.70 28.75 -3.04
C LEU A 228 -10.93 29.17 -2.23
N THR A 229 -12.07 29.37 -2.90
CA THR A 229 -13.32 29.87 -2.29
C THR A 229 -14.38 28.79 -2.09
N SER A 230 -14.25 27.68 -2.80
CA SER A 230 -15.04 26.46 -2.62
C SER A 230 -14.15 25.27 -2.93
N ALA A 231 -13.94 24.41 -1.94
CA ALA A 231 -13.16 23.20 -2.07
C ALA A 231 -14.00 22.00 -1.67
N SER A 232 -13.93 20.96 -2.47
CA SER A 232 -14.24 19.61 -2.00
C SER A 232 -13.33 18.67 -2.74
N VAL A 233 -12.44 18.03 -1.99
CA VAL A 233 -11.84 16.78 -2.42
C VAL A 233 -12.75 15.68 -1.92
N THR A 234 -13.04 14.72 -2.79
CA THR A 234 -13.65 13.46 -2.38
C THR A 234 -12.80 12.30 -2.88
N ILE A 235 -12.78 11.22 -2.10
CA ILE A 235 -12.23 9.93 -2.48
C ILE A 235 -13.30 8.89 -2.13
N ASP A 236 -13.61 8.01 -3.07
CA ASP A 236 -14.53 6.90 -2.87
C ASP A 236 -14.02 5.60 -3.50
N ASN A 237 -14.70 4.49 -3.18
CA ASN A 237 -14.37 3.15 -3.68
C ASN A 237 -12.90 2.75 -3.48
N PHE A 238 -12.32 3.07 -2.32
CA PHE A 238 -10.92 2.80 -2.06
C PHE A 238 -10.68 1.31 -1.85
N ASN A 239 -9.74 0.76 -2.61
CA ASN A 239 -9.35 -0.64 -2.52
C ASN A 239 -7.83 -0.76 -2.62
N MET A 240 -7.27 -1.59 -1.75
CA MET A 240 -5.85 -1.94 -1.73
C MET A 240 -5.71 -3.45 -1.54
N THR A 241 -4.96 -4.10 -2.41
CA THR A 241 -4.77 -5.55 -2.39
C THR A 241 -3.31 -5.93 -2.58
N ALA A 242 -2.87 -6.93 -1.81
CA ALA A 242 -1.63 -7.65 -2.09
C ALA A 242 -1.90 -8.70 -3.16
N ILE A 243 -1.09 -8.72 -4.21
CA ILE A 243 -1.21 -9.68 -5.30
C ILE A 243 0.04 -10.56 -5.32
N PRO A 244 -0.12 -11.88 -5.15
CA PRO A 244 0.99 -12.80 -5.29
C PRO A 244 1.41 -12.93 -6.76
N GLU A 245 2.71 -13.11 -7.00
CA GLU A 245 3.20 -13.40 -8.36
C GLU A 245 2.51 -14.65 -8.91
N PRO A 246 2.21 -14.67 -10.23
CA PRO A 246 1.84 -15.91 -10.89
C PRO A 246 2.99 -16.90 -10.68
N GLY A 247 2.76 -17.90 -9.81
CA GLY A 247 3.84 -18.78 -9.39
C GLY A 247 4.57 -19.35 -10.59
N THR A 248 5.89 -19.20 -10.66
CA THR A 248 6.72 -19.81 -11.71
C THR A 248 6.46 -21.32 -11.82
N TYR A 249 6.00 -21.92 -10.72
CA TYR A 249 5.50 -23.30 -10.66
C TYR A 249 4.26 -23.56 -11.52
N ALA A 250 3.33 -22.62 -11.64
CA ALA A 250 2.19 -22.73 -12.55
C ALA A 250 2.65 -22.70 -14.02
N LEU A 251 3.63 -21.84 -14.35
CA LEU A 251 4.24 -21.81 -15.69
C LEU A 251 5.02 -23.10 -15.98
N LEU A 252 5.85 -23.55 -15.04
CA LEU A 252 6.64 -24.79 -15.15
C LEU A 252 5.75 -26.03 -15.23
N ALA A 253 4.67 -26.09 -14.44
CA ALA A 253 3.67 -27.14 -14.51
C ALA A 253 2.92 -27.11 -15.86
N GLY A 254 2.58 -25.92 -16.36
CA GLY A 254 2.02 -25.74 -17.69
C GLY A 254 2.96 -26.23 -18.80
N LEU A 255 4.25 -25.88 -18.72
CA LEU A 255 5.28 -26.32 -19.66
C LEU A 255 5.53 -27.83 -19.58
N ALA A 256 5.56 -28.41 -18.38
CA ALA A 256 5.70 -29.85 -18.17
C ALA A 256 4.48 -30.61 -18.72
N GLY A 257 3.27 -30.10 -18.48
CA GLY A 257 2.03 -30.62 -19.04
C GLY A 257 2.02 -30.58 -20.57
N LEU A 258 2.40 -29.45 -21.17
CA LEU A 258 2.55 -29.30 -22.63
C LEU A 258 3.60 -30.26 -23.19
N SER A 259 4.76 -30.37 -22.54
CA SER A 259 5.84 -31.29 -22.94
C SER A 259 5.38 -32.74 -22.91
N ALA A 260 4.63 -33.15 -21.89
CA ALA A 260 4.06 -34.49 -21.80
C ALA A 260 3.05 -34.77 -22.93
N VAL A 261 2.22 -33.79 -23.30
CA VAL A 261 1.28 -33.90 -24.43
C VAL A 261 2.03 -33.98 -25.76
N MET A 262 3.08 -33.18 -25.95
CA MET A 262 3.89 -33.20 -27.18
C MET A 262 4.64 -34.53 -27.36
N VAL A 263 5.21 -35.09 -26.29
CA VAL A 263 5.86 -36.42 -26.32
C VAL A 263 4.84 -37.52 -26.62
N ARG A 264 3.61 -37.42 -26.10
CA ARG A 264 2.52 -38.36 -26.39
C ARG A 264 2.09 -38.31 -27.86
N ARG A 265 2.06 -37.14 -28.49
CA ARG A 265 1.69 -36.99 -29.92
C ARG A 265 2.73 -37.54 -30.91
N ARG A 266 3.96 -37.79 -30.45
CA ARG A 266 5.06 -38.33 -31.28
C ARG A 266 5.22 -39.86 -31.20
N ARG A 267 4.39 -40.53 -30.39
CA ARG A 267 4.34 -42.00 -30.27
C ARG A 267 3.03 -42.52 -30.84
#